data_AF-A0A366XNZ3-F1
#
_entry.id   AF-A0A366XNZ3-F1
#
_cell.length_a   1.000
_cell.length_b   1.000
_cell.length_c   1.000
_cell.angle_alpha   90.00
_cell.angle_beta   90.00
_cell.angle_gamma   90.00
#
_symmetry.space_group_name_H-M   'P 1'
#
loop_
_entity.id
_entity.type
_entity.pdbx_description
1 polymer ?
#
loop_
_entity_poly.entity_id
_entity_poly.type
_entity_poly.pdbx_seq_one_letter_code
_entity_poly.pdbx_strand_id
1 'polypeptide(L)' 'MYMERMKAIEKARSKMIAKALEKGDFTDKEVIQLSQELDSLILEAQQKNDSH' A
#
# COMPACT_ATOMS: atom_id res chain seq x y z
N MET A 1 -6.14 -14.86 9.98
CA MET A 1 -6.50 -14.76 8.55
C MET A 1 -6.57 -13.31 8.02
N TYR A 2 -7.18 -12.33 8.72
CA TYR A 2 -7.27 -10.94 8.22
C TYR A 2 -5.90 -10.22 8.17
N MET A 3 -5.07 -10.37 9.20
CA MET A 3 -3.71 -9.84 9.23
C MET A 3 -2.79 -10.38 8.12
N GLU A 4 -2.97 -11.63 7.71
CA GLU A 4 -2.16 -12.22 6.64
C GLU A 4 -2.49 -11.62 5.27
N ARG A 5 -3.78 -11.32 5.02
CA ARG A 5 -4.21 -10.62 3.81
C ARG A 5 -3.68 -9.18 3.77
N MET A 6 -3.67 -8.48 4.90
CA MET A 6 -3.10 -7.13 4.98
C MET A 6 -1.60 -7.11 4.73
N LYS A 7 -0.85 -8.04 5.31
CA LYS A 7 0.58 -8.20 5.02
C LYS A 7 0.84 -8.54 3.55
N ALA A 8 -0.04 -9.32 2.92
CA ALA A 8 0.07 -9.63 1.49
C ALA A 8 -0.18 -8.38 0.62
N ILE A 9 -1.13 -7.52 1.00
CA ILE A 9 -1.43 -6.26 0.32
C ILE A 9 -0.25 -5.28 0.44
N GLU A 10 0.28 -5.07 1.64
CA GLU A 10 1.47 -4.22 1.84
C GLU A 10 2.67 -4.73 1.03
N LYS A 11 2.91 -6.05 1.03
CA LYS A 11 4.00 -6.66 0.27
C LYS A 11 3.82 -6.49 -1.25
N ALA A 12 2.59 -6.63 -1.75
CA ALA A 12 2.29 -6.42 -3.16
C ALA A 12 2.49 -4.95 -3.56
N ARG A 13 2.07 -4.01 -2.71
CA ARG A 13 2.26 -2.57 -2.91
C ARG A 13 3.74 -2.18 -2.96
N SER A 14 4.54 -2.61 -1.99
CA SER A 14 5.98 -2.32 -1.96
C SER A 14 6.70 -2.85 -3.21
N LYS A 15 6.29 -4.01 -3.73
CA LYS A 15 6.80 -4.53 -5.00
C LYS A 15 6.40 -3.69 -6.21
N MET A 16 5.17 -3.17 -6.23
CA MET A 16 4.68 -2.31 -7.31
C MET A 16 5.48 -1.00 -7.38
N ILE A 17 5.67 -0.34 -6.23
CA ILE A 17 6.47 0.88 -6.13
C ILE A 17 7.91 0.61 -6.58
N ALA A 18 8.54 -0.45 -6.07
CA ALA A 18 9.91 -0.81 -6.45
C ALA A 18 10.05 -1.07 -7.95
N LYS A 19 9.12 -1.85 -8.54
CA LYS A 19 9.14 -2.17 -9.98
C LYS A 19 8.99 -0.94 -10.86
N ALA A 20 8.23 0.04 -10.38
CA ALA A 20 7.95 1.21 -11.16
C ALA A 20 9.00 2.33 -10.96
N LEU A 21 9.66 2.38 -9.79
CA LEU A 21 10.92 3.11 -9.62
C LEU A 21 12.03 2.55 -10.52
N GLU A 22 12.14 1.21 -10.64
CA GLU A 22 13.08 0.56 -11.56
C GLU A 22 12.84 0.93 -13.04
N LYS A 23 11.57 1.13 -13.43
CA LYS A 23 11.20 1.47 -14.81
C LYS A 23 11.19 2.97 -15.10
N GLY A 24 11.30 3.83 -14.09
CA GLY A 24 11.20 5.29 -14.23
C GLY A 24 9.79 5.84 -14.43
N ASP A 25 8.78 4.97 -14.52
CA ASP A 25 7.38 5.29 -14.88
C ASP A 25 6.48 5.59 -13.66
N PHE A 26 7.00 5.50 -12.42
CA PHE A 26 6.21 5.79 -11.20
C PHE A 26 6.38 7.21 -10.65
N THR A 27 7.06 8.08 -11.39
CA THR A 27 7.19 9.50 -11.00
C THR A 27 5.93 10.30 -11.30
N ASP A 28 4.94 9.68 -11.95
CA ASP A 28 3.63 10.27 -12.11
C ASP A 28 3.04 10.57 -10.73
N LYS A 29 2.77 11.85 -10.52
CA LYS A 29 2.31 12.40 -9.25
C LYS A 29 0.99 11.77 -8.81
N GLU A 30 0.14 11.39 -9.76
CA GLU A 30 -1.15 10.74 -9.52
C GLU A 30 -0.95 9.32 -8.97
N VAL A 31 0.04 8.60 -9.51
CA VAL A 31 0.39 7.24 -9.05
C VAL A 31 0.99 7.26 -7.64
N ILE A 32 1.79 8.27 -7.31
CA ILE A 32 2.30 8.48 -5.94
C ILE A 32 1.15 8.79 -4.98
N GLN A 33 0.21 9.67 -5.37
CA GLN A 33 -0.95 10.00 -4.54
C GLN A 33 -1.84 8.77 -4.29
N LEU A 34 -2.18 8.01 -5.32
CA LEU A 34 -2.96 6.78 -5.19
C LEU A 34 -2.25 5.76 -4.31
N SER A 35 -0.93 5.68 -4.40
CA SER A 35 -0.13 4.83 -3.53
C SER A 35 -0.27 5.29 -2.07
N GLN A 36 -0.14 6.59 -1.78
CA GLN A 36 -0.24 7.13 -0.41
C GLN A 36 -1.64 6.96 0.18
N GLU A 37 -2.70 7.20 -0.61
CA GLU A 37 -4.08 6.99 -0.20
C GLU A 37 -4.34 5.54 0.20
N LEU A 38 -3.77 4.59 -0.55
CA LEU A 38 -3.85 3.17 -0.22
C LEU A 38 -3.17 2.83 1.12
N ASP A 39 -2.04 3.48 1.46
CA ASP A 39 -1.40 3.29 2.77
C ASP A 39 -2.28 3.81 3.91
N SER A 40 -2.90 4.97 3.74
CA SER A 40 -3.82 5.52 4.74
C SER A 40 -5.00 4.59 5.01
N LEU A 41 -5.62 4.05 3.96
CA LEU A 41 -6.73 3.10 4.09
C LEU A 41 -6.31 1.79 4.77
N ILE A 42 -5.08 1.33 4.50
CA ILE A 42 -4.52 0.14 5.14
C ILE A 42 -4.32 0.37 6.64
N LEU A 43 -3.76 1.52 7.03
CA LEU A 43 -3.55 1.89 8.43
C LEU A 43 -4.87 2.06 9.19
N GLU A 44 -5.87 2.70 8.58
CA GLU A 44 -7.20 2.84 9.18
C GLU A 44 -7.88 1.48 9.40
N ALA A 45 -7.73 0.56 8.45
CA ALA A 45 -8.26 -0.80 8.56
C ALA A 45 -7.53 -1.65 9.62
N GLN A 46 -6.26 -1.35 9.91
CA GLN A 46 -5.51 -1.97 11.01
C GLN A 46 -5.97 -1.41 12.37
N GLN A 47 -6.08 -0.08 12.50
CA GLN A 47 -6.48 0.57 13.76
C GLN A 47 -7.91 0.22 14.21
N LYS A 48 -8.84 0.08 13.26
CA LYS A 48 -10.22 -0.35 13.56
C LYS A 48 -10.31 -1.81 14.03
N ASN A 49 -9.32 -2.64 13.73
CA ASN A 49 -9.27 -4.04 14.18
C ASN A 49 -8.58 -4.21 15.54
N ASP A 50 -7.58 -3.40 15.88
CA ASP A 50 -6.92 -3.46 17.19
C ASP A 50 -7.79 -2.88 18.33
N SER A 51 -8.87 -2.17 18.00
CA SER A 51 -9.79 -1.56 18.97
C SER A 51 -10.95 -2.48 19.41
N HIS A 52 -10.91 -3.79 19.10
CA HIS A 52 -12.01 -4.70 19.40
C HIS A 52 -11.63 -6.00 20.10
#